data_AF-A0A817RQB2-F1
#
_entry.id   AF-A0A817RQB2-F1
#
_cell.length_a   1.000
_cell.length_b   1.000
_cell.length_c   1.000
_cell.angle_alpha   90.00
_cell.angle_beta   90.00
_cell.angle_gamma   90.00
#
_symmetry.space_group_name_H-M   'P 1'
#
loop_
_entity.id
_entity.type
_entity.pdbx_description
1 polymer ?
#
loop_
_entity_poly.entity_id
_entity_poly.type
_entity_poly.pdbx_seq_one_letter_code
_entity_poly.pdbx_strand_id
1 'polypeptide(L)'
;MSTNANQHYNILFLYFLDKNPLVESEQYLALKDATTIRLDPDKEDRVRNLMLKLAERVHARRLQLFPLFEDFDRVRNGHVTQNQFLRVLNDLSLMNLLTGFEKDNLLEKFRVRVGGRDDIDYLTFCHELNALAGFEAGIP
;
A
#
# COMPACT_ATOMS: atom_id res chain seq x y z
N MET A 1 36.02 9.48 -3.25
CA MET A 1 36.07 8.38 -4.24
C MET A 1 35.01 7.37 -3.86
N SER A 2 34.23 6.93 -4.87
CA SER A 2 33.30 5.80 -5.00
C SER A 2 32.67 5.06 -3.81
N THR A 3 31.35 4.81 -3.93
CA THR A 3 30.58 3.62 -3.48
C THR A 3 30.51 3.36 -1.95
N ASN A 4 29.50 2.70 -1.36
CA ASN A 4 28.32 1.96 -1.84
C ASN A 4 27.21 2.06 -0.75
N ALA A 5 25.95 1.61 -0.91
CA ALA A 5 25.26 0.94 -2.01
C ALA A 5 23.74 1.26 -1.96
N ASN A 6 23.05 1.19 -3.10
CA ASN A 6 21.61 0.93 -3.18
C ASN A 6 21.40 -0.36 -3.97
N GLN A 7 21.41 -1.48 -3.26
CA GLN A 7 21.19 -2.83 -3.78
C GLN A 7 20.05 -3.44 -2.97
N HIS A 8 18.81 -3.28 -3.44
CA HIS A 8 17.66 -4.18 -3.29
C HIS A 8 16.48 -3.59 -4.09
N TYR A 9 15.35 -4.32 -4.18
CA TYR A 9 14.16 -4.02 -4.99
C TYR A 9 14.30 -4.28 -6.51
N ASN A 10 14.85 -5.44 -6.87
CA ASN A 10 14.67 -6.03 -8.22
C ASN A 10 13.80 -7.31 -8.16
N ILE A 11 12.73 -7.26 -7.38
CA ILE A 11 11.70 -8.32 -7.23
C ILE A 11 10.32 -7.87 -7.73
N LEU A 12 10.07 -6.55 -7.79
CA LEU A 12 8.84 -5.96 -8.34
C LEU A 12 8.60 -6.31 -9.83
N PHE A 13 9.67 -6.58 -10.59
CA PHE A 13 9.55 -6.83 -12.03
C PHE A 13 9.09 -8.25 -12.37
N LEU A 14 9.37 -9.23 -11.51
CA LEU A 14 9.11 -10.65 -11.81
C LEU A 14 7.65 -11.06 -11.61
N TYR A 15 6.93 -10.37 -10.71
CA TYR A 15 5.50 -10.61 -10.47
C TYR A 15 4.60 -10.11 -11.61
N PHE A 16 5.12 -9.25 -12.49
CA PHE A 16 4.35 -8.63 -13.58
C PHE A 16 4.53 -9.26 -14.97
N LEU A 17 5.34 -10.31 -15.09
CA LEU A 17 5.64 -10.93 -16.40
C LEU A 17 5.01 -12.30 -16.64
N ASP A 18 4.61 -13.03 -15.60
CA ASP A 18 3.84 -14.26 -15.83
C ASP A 18 2.34 -13.93 -15.97
N LYS A 19 1.90 -13.85 -17.23
CA LYS A 19 0.67 -14.41 -17.85
C LYS A 19 0.19 -13.50 -19.01
N ASN A 20 0.47 -13.94 -20.24
CA ASN A 20 0.04 -13.40 -21.55
C ASN A 20 0.66 -12.06 -22.02
N PRO A 21 1.66 -12.08 -22.93
CA PRO A 21 2.43 -10.90 -23.35
C PRO A 21 1.84 -10.10 -24.53
N LEU A 22 0.50 -10.03 -24.71
CA LEU A 22 -0.12 -9.45 -25.92
C LEU A 22 -1.30 -8.49 -25.67
N VAL A 23 -1.28 -7.72 -24.59
CA VAL A 23 -2.06 -6.47 -24.49
C VAL A 23 -1.19 -5.39 -23.85
N GLU A 24 -0.47 -4.62 -24.67
CA GLU A 24 0.10 -3.35 -24.22
C GLU A 24 -1.04 -2.36 -23.98
N SER A 25 -1.28 -2.02 -22.71
CA SER A 25 -2.03 -0.84 -22.31
C SER A 25 -1.04 0.22 -21.89
N GLU A 26 -1.00 1.35 -22.62
CA GLU A 26 -0.06 2.47 -22.41
C GLU A 26 -0.15 3.11 -21.00
N GLN A 27 -1.14 2.72 -20.20
CA GLN A 27 -1.33 3.17 -18.82
C GLN A 27 -0.23 2.66 -17.86
N TYR A 28 0.46 1.57 -18.19
CA TYR A 28 1.42 0.93 -17.28
C TYR A 28 2.68 1.77 -16.99
N LEU A 29 3.00 2.76 -17.84
CA LEU A 29 4.19 3.59 -17.70
C LEU A 29 4.01 4.77 -16.73
N ALA A 30 2.77 5.15 -16.39
CA ALA A 30 2.46 6.33 -15.58
C ALA A 30 2.76 6.18 -14.07
N LEU A 31 3.17 4.98 -13.61
CA LEU A 31 3.43 4.69 -12.20
C LEU A 31 4.77 5.25 -11.67
N LYS A 32 5.63 5.82 -12.53
CA LYS A 32 6.99 6.23 -12.14
C LYS A 32 7.11 7.62 -11.53
N ASP A 33 6.06 8.45 -11.62
CA ASP A 33 6.03 9.80 -11.01
C ASP A 33 5.34 9.81 -9.63
N ALA A 34 5.11 8.63 -9.04
CA ALA A 34 4.62 8.47 -7.67
C ALA A 34 5.62 9.09 -6.66
N THR A 35 5.42 10.38 -6.38
CA THR A 35 6.24 11.15 -5.45
C THR A 35 5.89 10.73 -4.02
N THR A 36 6.52 9.66 -3.55
CA THR A 36 6.35 9.15 -2.18
C THR A 36 6.65 10.26 -1.19
N ILE A 37 5.67 10.59 -0.34
CA ILE A 37 5.82 11.67 0.63
C ILE A 37 6.73 11.18 1.74
N ARG A 38 7.85 11.86 1.93
CA ARG A 38 8.69 11.68 3.10
C ARG A 38 8.05 12.42 4.28
N LEU A 39 7.60 11.70 5.29
CA LEU A 39 7.07 12.32 6.50
C LEU A 39 8.21 12.82 7.40
N ASP A 40 7.87 13.67 8.37
CA ASP A 40 8.76 14.03 9.47
C ASP A 40 9.05 12.80 10.38
N PRO A 41 10.25 12.65 10.97
CA PRO A 41 10.58 11.48 11.80
C PRO A 41 9.59 11.18 12.93
N ASP A 42 9.08 12.20 13.64
CA ASP A 42 8.10 12.01 14.72
C ASP A 42 6.77 11.46 14.18
N LYS A 43 6.47 11.73 12.90
CA LYS A 43 5.28 11.28 12.20
C LYS A 43 5.46 9.87 11.63
N GLU A 44 6.63 9.54 11.09
CA GLU A 44 7.00 8.15 10.73
C GLU A 44 6.92 7.23 11.96
N ASP A 45 7.38 7.68 13.13
CA ASP A 45 7.27 6.91 14.39
C ASP A 45 5.81 6.64 14.77
N ARG A 46 4.94 7.64 14.66
CA ARG A 46 3.49 7.50 14.94
C ARG A 46 2.82 6.56 13.93
N VAL A 47 3.14 6.68 12.65
CA VAL A 47 2.61 5.80 11.59
C VAL A 47 3.09 4.36 11.76
N ARG A 48 4.35 4.13 12.17
CA ARG A 48 4.85 2.77 12.43
C ARG A 48 4.13 2.09 13.59
N ASN A 49 3.97 2.80 14.72
CA ASN A 49 3.22 2.29 15.87
C ASN A 49 1.75 2.00 15.50
N LEU A 50 1.18 2.80 14.61
CA LEU A 50 -0.16 2.59 14.07
C LEU A 50 -0.25 1.35 13.18
N MET A 51 0.70 1.15 12.26
CA MET A 51 0.78 -0.02 11.40
C MET A 51 0.99 -1.31 12.21
N LEU A 52 1.77 -1.27 13.29
CA LEU A 52 1.90 -2.39 14.24
C LEU A 52 0.56 -2.75 14.91
N LYS A 53 -0.17 -1.75 15.43
CA LYS A 53 -1.53 -1.94 16.02
C LYS A 53 -2.53 -2.53 15.00
N LEU A 54 -2.42 -2.14 13.73
CA LEU A 54 -3.23 -2.74 12.66
C LEU A 54 -2.77 -4.17 12.35
N ALA A 55 -1.46 -4.43 12.33
CA ALA A 55 -0.86 -5.73 12.04
C ALA A 55 -1.28 -6.79 13.07
N GLU A 56 -1.29 -6.45 14.36
CA GLU A 56 -1.81 -7.31 15.42
C GLU A 56 -3.25 -7.76 15.14
N ARG A 57 -4.11 -6.84 14.68
CA ARG A 57 -5.51 -7.14 14.34
C ARG A 57 -5.63 -8.01 13.09
N VAL A 58 -4.83 -7.73 12.06
CA VAL A 58 -4.77 -8.49 10.81
C VAL A 58 -4.29 -9.91 11.07
N HIS A 59 -3.24 -10.08 11.88
CA HIS A 59 -2.73 -11.38 12.31
C HIS A 59 -3.77 -12.16 13.12
N ALA A 60 -4.28 -11.58 14.20
CA ALA A 60 -5.20 -12.25 15.13
C ALA A 60 -6.52 -12.71 14.48
N ARG A 61 -6.95 -12.05 13.39
CA ARG A 61 -8.16 -12.40 12.63
C ARG A 61 -7.88 -13.05 11.27
N ARG A 62 -6.62 -13.25 10.88
CA ARG A 62 -6.19 -13.77 9.56
C ARG A 62 -6.86 -13.04 8.39
N LEU A 63 -6.88 -11.71 8.45
CA LEU A 63 -7.57 -10.88 7.46
C LEU A 63 -6.84 -10.90 6.12
N GLN A 64 -7.58 -11.13 5.03
CA GLN A 64 -7.09 -10.97 3.66
C GLN A 64 -7.34 -9.52 3.21
N LEU A 65 -6.27 -8.76 2.98
CA LEU A 65 -6.36 -7.33 2.67
C LEU A 65 -6.72 -7.08 1.19
N PHE A 66 -6.01 -7.72 0.27
CA PHE A 66 -6.08 -7.44 -1.17
C PHE A 66 -7.49 -7.56 -1.81
N PRO A 67 -8.31 -8.61 -1.56
CA PRO A 67 -9.53 -8.83 -2.32
C PRO A 67 -10.54 -7.67 -2.24
N LEU A 68 -10.63 -7.00 -1.09
CA LEU A 68 -11.54 -5.86 -0.89
C LEU A 68 -11.07 -4.57 -1.60
N PHE A 69 -9.78 -4.47 -1.94
CA PHE A 69 -9.25 -3.39 -2.76
C PHE A 69 -9.42 -3.66 -4.26
N GLU A 70 -9.30 -4.91 -4.71
CA GLU A 70 -9.47 -5.30 -6.11
C GLU A 70 -10.87 -4.97 -6.67
N ASP A 71 -11.92 -5.02 -5.84
CA ASP A 71 -13.28 -4.56 -6.20
C ASP A 71 -13.33 -3.09 -6.64
N PHE A 72 -12.41 -2.27 -6.13
CA PHE A 72 -12.28 -0.84 -6.46
C PHE A 72 -11.23 -0.59 -7.55
N ASP A 73 -10.12 -1.33 -7.56
CA ASP A 73 -9.04 -1.23 -8.55
C ASP A 73 -9.25 -2.15 -9.77
N ARG A 74 -10.31 -1.87 -10.53
CA ARG A 74 -10.69 -2.63 -11.73
C ARG A 74 -9.66 -2.61 -12.86
N VAL A 75 -8.74 -1.64 -12.83
CA VAL A 75 -7.69 -1.46 -13.85
C VAL A 75 -6.33 -1.99 -13.37
N ARG A 76 -6.24 -2.49 -12.13
CA ARG A 76 -5.03 -3.04 -11.50
C ARG A 76 -3.86 -2.05 -11.52
N ASN A 77 -4.14 -0.79 -11.21
CA ASN A 77 -3.13 0.27 -11.14
C ASN A 77 -2.48 0.44 -9.75
N GLY A 78 -2.95 -0.31 -8.74
CA GLY A 78 -2.43 -0.29 -7.37
C GLY A 78 -2.99 0.82 -6.48
N HIS A 79 -3.97 1.58 -6.96
CA HIS A 79 -4.46 2.78 -6.29
C HIS A 79 -5.98 2.80 -6.11
N VAL A 80 -6.43 3.38 -5.00
CA VAL A 80 -7.86 3.64 -4.72
C VAL A 80 -8.03 5.04 -4.15
N THR A 81 -9.22 5.65 -4.33
CA THR A 81 -9.50 6.95 -3.69
C THR A 81 -9.49 6.83 -2.16
N GLN A 82 -9.21 7.93 -1.46
CA GLN A 82 -9.18 7.98 0.01
C GLN A 82 -10.48 7.41 0.65
N ASN A 83 -11.64 7.71 0.07
CA ASN A 83 -12.93 7.22 0.56
C ASN A 83 -13.09 5.70 0.37
N GLN A 84 -12.58 5.13 -0.73
CA GLN A 84 -12.57 3.68 -0.94
C GLN A 84 -11.61 3.00 0.05
N PHE A 85 -10.43 3.59 0.28
CA PHE A 85 -9.47 3.10 1.27
C PHE A 85 -10.07 3.05 2.69
N LEU A 86 -10.64 4.15 3.15
CA LEU A 86 -11.31 4.22 4.46
C LEU A 86 -12.50 3.25 4.57
N ARG A 87 -13.21 2.99 3.46
CA ARG A 87 -14.29 1.98 3.42
C ARG A 87 -13.74 0.57 3.59
N VAL A 88 -12.68 0.18 2.89
CA VAL A 88 -12.04 -1.14 3.09
C VAL A 88 -11.55 -1.31 4.53
N LEU A 89 -10.94 -0.28 5.12
CA LEU A 89 -10.55 -0.31 6.54
C LEU A 89 -11.76 -0.40 7.49
N ASN A 90 -12.93 0.14 7.13
CA ASN A 90 -14.16 -0.04 7.88
C ASN A 90 -14.67 -1.48 7.81
N ASP A 91 -14.74 -2.03 6.60
CA ASP A 91 -15.31 -3.35 6.33
C ASP A 91 -14.43 -4.46 6.94
N LEU A 92 -13.11 -4.25 7.02
CA LEU A 92 -12.15 -5.09 7.76
C LEU A 92 -12.17 -4.90 9.30
N SER A 93 -13.01 -4.01 9.84
CA SER A 93 -13.03 -3.64 11.27
C SER A 93 -11.66 -3.15 11.80
N LEU A 94 -10.96 -2.34 10.98
CA LEU A 94 -9.71 -1.65 11.31
C LEU A 94 -9.93 -0.17 11.66
N MET A 95 -10.93 0.49 11.05
CA MET A 95 -11.25 1.91 11.28
C MET A 95 -11.55 2.29 12.73
N ASN A 96 -12.03 1.34 13.54
CA ASN A 96 -12.31 1.55 14.96
C ASN A 96 -11.05 1.53 15.86
N LEU A 97 -9.89 1.17 15.30
CA LEU A 97 -8.58 1.26 15.98
C LEU A 97 -7.90 2.61 15.78
N LEU A 98 -8.47 3.47 14.94
CA LEU A 98 -7.86 4.70 14.46
C LEU A 98 -8.62 5.92 14.99
N THR A 99 -7.91 6.81 15.66
CA THR A 99 -8.34 8.20 15.89
C THR A 99 -8.42 8.97 14.55
N GLY A 100 -9.01 10.17 14.55
CA GLY A 100 -9.04 11.02 13.35
C GLY A 100 -7.62 11.31 12.82
N PHE A 101 -6.75 11.82 13.70
CA PHE A 101 -5.35 12.12 13.38
C PHE A 101 -4.57 10.91 12.85
N GLU A 102 -4.81 9.71 13.38
CA GLU A 102 -4.20 8.48 12.88
C GLU A 102 -4.67 8.12 11.45
N LYS A 103 -5.93 8.39 11.10
CA LYS A 103 -6.43 8.22 9.72
C LYS A 103 -5.74 9.19 8.77
N ASP A 104 -5.66 10.46 9.17
CA ASP A 104 -4.99 11.50 8.37
C ASP A 104 -3.52 11.15 8.12
N ASN A 105 -2.82 10.63 9.13
CA ASN A 105 -1.43 10.19 9.00
C ASN A 105 -1.25 8.99 8.04
N LEU A 106 -2.19 8.02 8.03
CA LEU A 106 -2.18 6.91 7.07
C LEU A 106 -2.45 7.40 5.65
N LEU A 107 -3.48 8.24 5.47
CA LEU A 107 -3.82 8.80 4.17
C LEU A 107 -2.67 9.63 3.59
N GLU A 108 -1.88 10.29 4.43
CA GLU A 108 -0.67 11.01 4.00
C GLU A 108 0.50 10.08 3.68
N LYS A 109 0.80 9.06 4.52
CA LYS A 109 1.89 8.09 4.29
C LYS A 109 1.77 7.38 2.94
N PHE A 110 0.55 7.00 2.58
CA PHE A 110 0.28 6.22 1.37
C PHE A 110 -0.33 7.05 0.23
N ARG A 111 -0.27 8.39 0.32
CA ARG A 111 -0.80 9.28 -0.73
C ARG A 111 0.02 9.16 -2.02
N VAL A 112 -0.67 9.01 -3.14
CA VAL A 112 -0.10 9.00 -4.49
C VAL A 112 -0.91 9.92 -5.40
N ARG A 113 -0.20 10.67 -6.25
CA ARG A 113 -0.81 11.66 -7.14
C ARG A 113 -1.02 11.05 -8.53
N VAL A 114 -2.27 10.71 -8.86
CA VAL A 114 -2.64 10.03 -10.12
C VAL A 114 -3.56 10.92 -10.95
N GLY A 115 -3.10 11.35 -12.13
CA GLY A 115 -3.90 12.20 -13.03
C GLY A 115 -4.39 13.50 -12.37
N GLY A 116 -3.59 14.09 -11.49
CA GLY A 116 -3.94 15.30 -10.74
C GLY A 116 -4.70 15.07 -9.42
N ARG A 117 -5.18 13.86 -9.13
CA ARG A 117 -5.94 13.50 -7.91
C ARG A 117 -5.08 12.83 -6.85
N ASP A 118 -5.38 13.06 -5.58
CA ASP A 118 -4.74 12.37 -4.45
C ASP A 118 -5.48 11.06 -4.12
N ASP A 119 -4.97 9.96 -4.69
CA ASP A 119 -5.39 8.59 -4.39
C ASP A 119 -4.44 7.97 -3.33
N ILE A 120 -4.68 6.71 -2.96
CA ILE A 120 -3.92 5.95 -1.97
C ILE A 120 -3.32 4.71 -2.63
N ASP A 121 -2.00 4.52 -2.48
CA ASP A 121 -1.28 3.28 -2.80
C ASP A 121 -1.62 2.20 -1.77
N TYR A 122 -2.64 1.41 -2.10
CA TYR A 122 -3.09 0.33 -1.23
C TYR A 122 -2.16 -0.89 -1.32
N LEU A 123 -1.40 -1.07 -2.41
CA LEU A 123 -0.46 -2.18 -2.55
C LEU A 123 0.67 -2.05 -1.52
N THR A 124 1.32 -0.88 -1.46
CA THR A 124 2.38 -0.61 -0.48
C THR A 124 1.83 -0.71 0.94
N PHE A 125 0.62 -0.19 1.21
CA PHE A 125 -0.05 -0.39 2.50
C PHE A 125 -0.26 -1.88 2.85
N CYS A 126 -0.79 -2.68 1.92
CA CYS A 126 -1.05 -4.10 2.15
C CYS A 126 0.24 -4.90 2.34
N HIS A 127 1.30 -4.59 1.59
CA HIS A 127 2.61 -5.23 1.72
C HIS A 127 3.29 -4.89 3.06
N GLU A 128 3.37 -3.61 3.43
CA GLU A 128 3.89 -3.18 4.73
C GLU A 128 3.10 -3.83 5.88
N LEU A 129 1.75 -3.85 5.79
CA LEU A 129 0.90 -4.38 6.86
C LEU A 129 0.98 -5.91 7.00
N ASN A 130 1.04 -6.65 5.88
CA ASN A 130 1.21 -8.10 5.90
C ASN A 130 2.60 -8.53 6.41
N ALA A 131 3.66 -7.80 6.05
CA ALA A 131 5.00 -8.04 6.59
C ALA A 131 5.03 -7.88 8.11
N LEU A 132 4.47 -6.77 8.63
CA LEU A 132 4.33 -6.54 10.07
C LEU A 132 3.43 -7.57 10.77
N ALA A 133 2.42 -8.11 10.06
CA ALA A 133 1.56 -9.18 10.58
C ALA A 133 2.20 -10.58 10.54
N GLY A 134 3.46 -10.70 10.11
CA GLY A 134 4.17 -11.98 10.00
C GLY A 134 3.65 -12.87 8.88
N PHE A 135 3.05 -12.30 7.84
CA PHE A 135 2.55 -13.00 6.64
C PHE A 135 3.53 -12.89 5.46
N GLU A 136 4.85 -12.90 5.72
CA GLU A 136 5.86 -12.70 4.68
C GLU A 136 5.78 -13.73 3.54
N ALA A 137 5.65 -13.21 2.32
CA ALA A 137 5.93 -13.86 1.03
C ALA A 137 5.34 -15.27 0.79
N GLY A 138 4.26 -15.62 1.49
CA GLY A 138 3.37 -16.73 1.09
C GLY A 138 2.55 -16.35 -0.14
N ILE A 139 3.19 -16.40 -1.32
CA ILE A 139 2.52 -16.38 -2.62
C ILE A 139 1.40 -17.45 -2.64
N PRO A 140 0.14 -17.12 -2.95
CA PRO A 140 -0.88 -18.12 -3.26
C PRO A 140 -0.62 -18.81 -4.60
#